data_AF-A0A9X4KQD7-F1
#
_entry.id   AF-A0A9X4KQD7-F1
#
_cell.length_a   1.000
_cell.length_b   1.000
_cell.length_c   1.000
_cell.angle_alpha   90.00
_cell.angle_beta   90.00
_cell.angle_gamma   90.00
#
_symmetry.space_group_name_H-M   'P 1'
#
loop_
_entity.id
_entity.type
_entity.pdbx_description
1 polymer ?
#
loop_
_entity_poly.entity_id
_entity_poly.type
_entity_poly.pdbx_seq_one_letter_code
_entity_poly.pdbx_strand_id
1 'polypeptide(L)'
;MTLSQFEKIIKMSKFEFFSEYTNHGIEHIERVLMTAENLIGDSIKILTPRDITVLILSIVLHDLGMHITYEGFQTLLADQKNKKNTVPYFDQKFWHEEWSIYFEETKRWNENRLISTFGKIIEIKELSNDKDTLTEYDKKTNR
;
A
#
# COMPACT_ATOMS: atom_id res chain seq x y z
N MET A 1 22.01 -6.92 1.68
CA MET A 1 20.59 -6.97 2.06
C MET A 1 20.21 -8.44 2.16
N THR A 2 19.65 -8.89 3.28
CA THR A 2 19.28 -10.30 3.49
C THR A 2 17.78 -10.41 3.74
N LEU A 3 17.15 -11.50 3.31
CA LEU A 3 15.71 -11.72 3.50
C LEU A 3 15.29 -11.66 4.97
N SER A 4 16.18 -12.04 5.89
CA SER A 4 15.99 -11.93 7.34
C SER A 4 15.70 -10.50 7.82
N GLN A 5 16.17 -9.47 7.11
CA GLN A 5 15.86 -8.07 7.45
C GLN A 5 14.38 -7.73 7.24
N PHE A 6 13.69 -8.49 6.40
CA PHE A 6 12.26 -8.32 6.09
C PHE A 6 11.38 -9.34 6.80
N GLU A 7 11.96 -10.30 7.53
CA GLU A 7 11.22 -11.38 8.20
C GLU A 7 10.10 -10.86 9.10
N LYS A 8 10.36 -9.78 9.84
CA LYS A 8 9.35 -9.16 10.71
C LYS A 8 8.17 -8.61 9.91
N ILE A 9 8.45 -7.96 8.78
CA ILE A 9 7.43 -7.39 7.89
C ILE A 9 6.64 -8.54 7.25
N ILE A 10 7.31 -9.55 6.70
CA ILE A 10 6.69 -10.72 6.06
C ILE A 10 5.80 -11.53 7.04
N LYS A 11 6.17 -11.57 8.33
CA LYS A 11 5.37 -12.24 9.37
C LYS A 11 4.22 -11.38 9.91
N MET A 12 4.22 -10.07 9.68
CA MET A 12 3.14 -9.20 10.12
C MET A 12 1.94 -9.33 9.17
N SER A 13 0.81 -9.81 9.69
CA SER A 13 -0.45 -9.92 8.93
C SER A 13 -1.54 -8.95 9.42
N LYS A 14 -1.20 -8.07 10.36
CA LYS A 14 -2.10 -7.04 10.88
C LYS A 14 -1.63 -5.66 10.42
N PHE A 15 -2.49 -5.00 9.66
CA PHE A 15 -2.23 -3.69 9.08
C PHE A 15 -3.00 -2.60 9.81
N GLU A 16 -2.40 -1.41 9.94
CA GLU A 16 -3.03 -0.26 10.58
C GLU A 16 -4.22 0.24 9.74
N PHE A 17 -4.03 0.44 8.43
CA PHE A 17 -5.07 0.96 7.52
C PHE A 17 -5.87 -0.13 6.80
N PHE A 18 -5.35 -1.35 6.74
CA PHE A 18 -5.86 -2.46 5.92
C PHE A 18 -6.27 -3.67 6.77
N SER A 19 -7.01 -3.44 7.86
CA SER A 19 -7.29 -4.47 8.87
C SER A 19 -8.07 -5.68 8.35
N GLU A 20 -8.84 -5.55 7.26
CA GLU A 20 -9.54 -6.67 6.62
C GLU A 20 -8.63 -7.56 5.73
N TYR A 21 -7.43 -7.12 5.40
CA TYR A 21 -6.51 -7.84 4.51
C TYR A 21 -5.58 -8.77 5.30
N THR A 22 -6.14 -9.68 6.10
CA THR A 22 -5.38 -10.46 7.11
C THR A 22 -4.55 -11.64 6.58
N ASN A 23 -4.62 -11.97 5.28
CA ASN A 23 -3.97 -13.14 4.69
C ASN A 23 -2.85 -12.78 3.69
N HIS A 24 -1.93 -11.90 4.09
CA HIS A 24 -0.80 -11.43 3.25
C HIS A 24 0.57 -11.81 3.84
N GLY A 25 0.64 -12.91 4.58
CA GLY A 25 1.90 -13.46 5.11
C GLY A 25 2.71 -14.25 4.07
N ILE A 26 3.70 -15.03 4.53
CA ILE A 26 4.59 -15.80 3.65
C ILE A 26 3.86 -16.72 2.65
N GLU A 27 2.75 -17.33 3.05
CA GLU A 27 1.96 -18.21 2.18
C GLU A 27 1.36 -17.47 0.99
N HIS A 28 1.03 -16.18 1.14
CA HIS A 28 0.57 -15.34 0.03
C HIS A 28 1.69 -15.09 -0.98
N ILE A 29 2.88 -14.75 -0.48
CA ILE A 29 4.07 -14.55 -1.31
C ILE A 29 4.41 -15.83 -2.09
N GLU A 30 4.36 -17.00 -1.43
CA GLU A 30 4.60 -18.30 -2.08
C GLU A 30 3.58 -18.57 -3.19
N ARG A 31 2.28 -18.32 -2.96
CA ARG A 31 1.24 -18.46 -3.99
C ARG A 31 1.49 -17.55 -5.19
N VAL A 32 1.91 -16.30 -4.96
CA VAL A 32 2.24 -15.36 -6.04
C VAL A 32 3.49 -15.81 -6.80
N LEU A 33 4.52 -16.30 -6.12
CA LEU A 33 5.73 -16.86 -6.75
C LEU A 33 5.39 -18.08 -7.63
N MET A 34 4.60 -19.03 -7.12
CA MET A 34 4.15 -20.19 -7.89
C MET A 34 3.32 -19.76 -9.11
N THR A 35 2.47 -18.75 -8.95
CA THR A 35 1.69 -18.20 -10.07
C THR A 35 2.61 -17.57 -11.12
N ALA A 36 3.62 -16.81 -10.69
CA ALA A 36 4.60 -16.20 -11.57
C ALA A 36 5.44 -17.24 -12.32
N GLU A 37 5.89 -18.30 -11.65
CA GLU A 37 6.58 -19.44 -12.26
C GLU A 37 5.72 -20.09 -13.35
N ASN A 38 4.45 -20.37 -13.04
CA ASN A 38 3.50 -20.95 -13.99
C ASN A 38 3.25 -20.04 -15.20
N LEU A 39 3.16 -18.72 -14.99
CA LEU A 39 2.96 -17.73 -16.06
C LEU A 39 4.19 -17.56 -16.95
N ILE A 40 5.40 -17.64 -16.38
CA ILE A 40 6.64 -17.60 -17.15
C ILE A 40 6.66 -18.76 -18.15
N GLY A 41 6.41 -19.99 -17.67
CA GLY A 41 6.41 -21.19 -18.49
C GLY A 41 7.62 -21.27 -19.43
N ASP A 42 7.37 -21.46 -20.72
CA ASP A 42 8.42 -21.54 -21.75
C ASP A 42 9.19 -20.24 -21.98
N SER A 43 8.65 -19.10 -21.55
CA SER A 43 9.30 -17.79 -21.68
C SER A 43 10.59 -17.70 -20.85
N ILE A 44 10.84 -18.64 -19.94
CA ILE A 44 12.11 -18.73 -19.20
C ILE A 44 13.33 -18.77 -20.13
N LYS A 45 13.17 -19.27 -21.36
CA LYS A 45 14.24 -19.35 -22.39
C LYS A 45 14.71 -17.99 -22.89
N ILE A 46 13.89 -16.94 -22.75
CA ILE A 46 14.21 -15.58 -23.19
C ILE A 46 14.47 -14.61 -22.02
N LEU A 47 14.32 -15.08 -20.77
CA LEU A 47 14.54 -14.28 -19.57
C LEU A 47 15.96 -14.47 -19.07
N THR A 48 16.56 -13.37 -18.60
CA THR A 48 17.86 -13.42 -17.94
C THR A 48 17.69 -13.68 -16.45
N PRO A 49 18.73 -14.18 -15.74
CA PRO A 49 18.69 -14.27 -14.28
C PRO A 49 18.38 -12.93 -13.59
N ARG A 50 18.73 -11.81 -14.23
CA ARG A 50 18.42 -10.46 -13.72
C ARG A 50 16.92 -10.20 -13.75
N ASP A 51 16.24 -10.55 -14.82
CA ASP A 51 14.79 -10.37 -14.96
C ASP A 51 14.03 -11.17 -13.89
N ILE A 52 14.45 -12.43 -13.70
CA ILE A 52 13.90 -13.30 -12.65
C ILE A 52 14.14 -12.72 -11.26
N THR A 53 15.35 -12.18 -11.00
CA THR A 53 15.68 -11.55 -9.71
C THR A 53 14.80 -10.34 -9.45
N VAL A 54 14.61 -9.45 -10.45
CA VAL A 54 13.73 -8.29 -10.32
C VAL A 54 12.30 -8.73 -10.02
N LEU A 55 11.78 -9.71 -10.74
CA LEU A 55 10.44 -10.23 -10.51
C LEU A 55 10.27 -10.79 -9.09
N ILE A 56 11.22 -11.60 -8.61
CA ILE A 56 11.18 -12.14 -7.24
C ILE A 56 11.17 -11.00 -6.22
N LEU A 57 12.04 -10.00 -6.37
CA LEU A 57 12.09 -8.86 -5.46
C LEU A 57 10.79 -8.03 -5.51
N SER A 58 10.23 -7.81 -6.69
CA SER A 58 8.94 -7.15 -6.85
C SER A 58 7.83 -7.91 -6.14
N ILE A 59 7.78 -9.24 -6.25
CA ILE A 59 6.77 -10.07 -5.57
C ILE A 59 6.96 -10.01 -4.05
N VAL A 60 8.19 -10.10 -3.55
CA VAL A 60 8.45 -10.04 -2.10
C VAL A 60 8.08 -8.68 -1.51
N LEU A 61 8.23 -7.61 -2.27
CA LEU A 61 8.03 -6.23 -1.79
C LEU A 61 6.68 -5.61 -2.20
N HIS A 62 5.85 -6.28 -3.01
CA HIS A 62 4.65 -5.67 -3.59
C HIS A 62 3.68 -5.10 -2.55
N ASP A 63 3.57 -5.80 -1.41
CA ASP A 63 2.65 -5.48 -0.31
C ASP A 63 3.28 -4.58 0.76
N LEU A 64 4.53 -4.12 0.58
CA LEU A 64 5.22 -3.31 1.57
C LEU A 64 4.44 -2.05 1.96
N GLY A 65 3.70 -1.46 1.01
CA GLY A 65 2.84 -0.29 1.25
C GLY A 65 1.73 -0.53 2.27
N MET A 66 1.22 -1.77 2.40
CA MET A 66 0.17 -2.08 3.38
C MET A 66 0.66 -2.02 4.83
N HIS A 67 1.97 -2.10 5.05
CA HIS A 67 2.59 -2.00 6.38
C HIS A 67 2.76 -0.57 6.87
N ILE A 68 2.32 0.44 6.10
CA ILE A 68 2.44 1.83 6.52
C ILE A 68 1.73 2.06 7.86
N THR A 69 2.46 2.63 8.82
CA THR A 69 1.89 3.04 10.11
C THR A 69 1.29 4.44 9.98
N TYR A 70 0.45 4.80 10.95
CA TYR A 70 -0.11 6.14 11.02
C TYR A 70 0.96 7.24 11.03
N GLU A 71 2.02 7.05 11.80
CA GLU A 71 3.14 7.97 11.91
C GLU A 71 3.95 8.03 10.61
N GLY A 72 4.10 6.88 9.94
CA GLY A 72 4.71 6.81 8.61
C GLY A 72 3.90 7.58 7.57
N PHE A 73 2.57 7.44 7.59
CA PHE A 73 1.67 8.18 6.71
C PHE A 73 1.72 9.69 6.97
N GLN A 74 1.64 10.12 8.23
CA GLN A 74 1.82 11.52 8.62
C GLN A 74 3.17 12.09 8.14
N THR A 75 4.23 11.29 8.22
CA THR A 75 5.56 11.67 7.71
C THR A 75 5.54 11.88 6.19
N LEU A 76 4.88 10.99 5.43
CA LEU A 76 4.73 11.14 3.98
C LEU A 76 3.97 12.43 3.61
N LEU A 77 2.92 12.79 4.36
CA LEU A 77 2.14 14.00 4.12
C LEU A 77 2.89 15.28 4.54
N ALA A 78 3.67 15.22 5.62
CA ALA A 78 4.45 16.35 6.10
C ALA A 78 5.64 16.68 5.17
N ASP A 79 6.11 15.70 4.41
CA ASP A 79 7.28 15.85 3.55
C ASP A 79 6.98 16.59 2.24
N GLN A 80 6.68 17.88 2.35
CA GLN A 80 6.35 18.76 1.23
C GLN A 80 7.56 19.17 0.38
N LYS A 81 8.80 18.84 0.82
CA LYS A 81 10.04 19.39 0.22
C LYS A 81 11.04 18.34 -0.23
N ASN A 82 10.92 17.09 0.17
CA ASN A 82 11.96 16.10 -0.07
C ASN A 82 11.55 15.14 -1.19
N LYS A 83 11.92 15.49 -2.43
CA LYS A 83 11.87 14.59 -3.59
C LYS A 83 12.79 13.37 -3.48
N LYS A 84 13.54 13.20 -2.38
CA LYS A 84 14.55 12.14 -2.22
C LYS A 84 14.03 10.73 -2.43
N ASN A 85 12.72 10.52 -2.24
CA ASN A 85 12.08 9.22 -2.38
C ASN A 85 11.17 9.12 -3.62
N THR A 86 11.28 10.07 -4.56
CA THR A 86 10.50 10.05 -5.81
C THR A 86 11.29 9.39 -6.94
N VAL A 87 10.63 8.55 -7.72
CA VAL A 87 11.13 7.96 -8.95
C VAL A 87 10.66 8.85 -10.11
N PRO A 88 11.56 9.58 -10.81
CA PRO A 88 11.19 10.64 -11.76
C PRO A 88 10.24 10.23 -12.90
N TYR A 89 10.14 8.94 -13.20
CA TYR A 89 9.25 8.39 -14.22
C TYR A 89 7.86 8.02 -13.69
N PHE A 90 7.76 7.56 -12.43
CA PHE A 90 6.50 7.10 -11.84
C PHE A 90 5.80 8.20 -11.03
N ASP A 91 6.57 9.05 -10.35
CA ASP A 91 6.03 10.00 -9.38
C ASP A 91 5.91 11.40 -10.01
N GLN A 92 4.68 11.74 -10.41
CA GLN A 92 4.36 13.05 -10.99
C GLN A 92 3.99 14.10 -9.94
N LYS A 93 3.51 13.67 -8.77
CA LYS A 93 3.12 14.51 -7.65
C LYS A 93 3.73 14.01 -6.35
N PHE A 94 3.75 14.88 -5.34
CA PHE A 94 4.08 14.50 -3.98
C PHE A 94 2.90 13.81 -3.29
N TRP A 95 3.19 13.00 -2.26
CA TRP A 95 2.17 12.31 -1.47
C TRP A 95 1.10 13.24 -0.88
N HIS A 96 1.48 14.43 -0.41
CA HIS A 96 0.52 15.41 0.10
C HIS A 96 -0.41 15.98 -0.97
N GLU A 97 0.05 16.09 -2.21
CA GLU A 97 -0.75 16.57 -3.34
C GLU A 97 -1.74 15.49 -3.79
N GLU A 98 -1.29 14.24 -3.95
CA GLU A 98 -2.17 13.10 -4.25
C GLU A 98 -3.22 12.92 -3.16
N TRP A 99 -2.82 13.02 -1.89
CA TRP A 99 -3.73 12.96 -0.76
C TRP A 99 -4.78 14.07 -0.79
N SER A 100 -4.37 15.30 -1.07
CA SER A 100 -5.30 16.44 -1.16
C SER A 100 -6.32 16.25 -2.28
N ILE A 101 -5.89 15.73 -3.44
CA ILE A 101 -6.78 15.43 -4.57
C ILE A 101 -7.79 14.36 -4.18
N TYR A 102 -7.31 13.25 -3.63
CA TYR A 102 -8.17 12.15 -3.21
C TYR A 102 -9.17 12.59 -2.14
N PHE A 103 -8.74 13.36 -1.15
CA PHE A 103 -9.60 13.87 -0.08
C PHE A 103 -10.67 14.84 -0.61
N GLU A 104 -10.33 15.71 -1.55
CA GLU A 104 -11.32 16.58 -2.20
C GLU A 104 -12.30 15.80 -3.08
N GLU A 105 -11.87 14.70 -3.68
CA GLU A 105 -12.77 13.80 -4.40
C GLU A 105 -13.73 13.09 -3.44
N THR A 106 -13.23 12.58 -2.31
CA THR A 106 -14.02 11.82 -1.35
C THR A 106 -15.14 12.68 -0.76
N LYS A 107 -14.87 13.95 -0.42
CA LYS A 107 -15.90 14.91 0.04
C LYS A 107 -17.10 15.05 -0.90
N ARG A 108 -16.92 14.76 -2.20
CA ARG A 108 -17.95 14.90 -3.24
C ARG A 108 -18.65 13.58 -3.56
N TRP A 109 -18.31 12.49 -2.87
CA TRP A 109 -18.94 11.20 -3.11
C TRP A 109 -20.41 11.23 -2.70
N ASN A 110 -21.24 10.62 -3.55
CA ASN A 110 -22.65 10.43 -3.25
C ASN A 110 -22.85 9.24 -2.29
N GLU A 111 -24.07 9.11 -1.77
CA GLU A 111 -24.43 8.06 -0.81
C GLU A 111 -24.13 6.66 -1.34
N ASN A 112 -24.39 6.39 -2.62
CA ASN A 112 -24.11 5.10 -3.24
C ASN A 112 -22.62 4.74 -3.17
N ARG A 113 -21.72 5.69 -3.48
CA ARG A 113 -20.28 5.49 -3.43
C ARG A 113 -19.77 5.36 -1.99
N LEU A 114 -20.36 6.10 -1.05
CA LEU A 114 -20.04 5.96 0.38
C LEU A 114 -20.43 4.58 0.91
N ILE A 115 -21.64 4.09 0.57
CA ILE A 115 -22.11 2.77 0.97
C ILE A 115 -21.27 1.67 0.33
N SER A 116 -20.91 1.78 -0.96
CA SER A 116 -20.07 0.75 -1.60
C SER A 116 -18.66 0.66 -1.02
N THR A 117 -18.09 1.78 -0.58
CA THR A 117 -16.71 1.81 -0.06
C THR A 117 -16.64 1.53 1.44
N PHE A 118 -17.54 2.11 2.23
CA PHE A 118 -17.51 2.06 3.70
C PHE A 118 -18.58 1.15 4.31
N GLY A 119 -19.52 0.66 3.51
CA GLY A 119 -20.69 -0.12 3.96
C GLY A 119 -21.80 0.73 4.58
N LYS A 120 -21.60 2.05 4.71
CA LYS A 120 -22.59 3.00 5.26
C LYS A 120 -22.26 4.44 4.87
N ILE A 121 -23.20 5.34 5.10
CA ILE A 121 -22.98 6.78 4.97
C ILE A 121 -22.16 7.25 6.18
N ILE A 122 -21.05 7.95 5.92
CA ILE A 122 -20.16 8.52 6.92
C ILE A 122 -19.91 9.99 6.64
N GLU A 123 -19.60 10.75 7.68
CA GLU A 123 -19.05 12.10 7.55
C GLU A 123 -17.55 11.98 7.25
N ILE A 124 -17.08 12.63 6.17
CA ILE A 124 -15.66 12.64 5.80
C ILE A 124 -14.96 13.76 6.55
N LYS A 125 -13.93 13.40 7.32
CA LYS A 125 -13.15 14.32 8.15
C LYS A 125 -11.70 14.31 7.72
N GLU A 126 -11.03 15.43 7.92
CA GLU A 126 -9.57 15.49 7.78
C GLU A 126 -8.92 14.57 8.81
N LEU A 127 -7.75 14.04 8.48
CA LEU A 127 -6.92 13.36 9.45
C LEU A 127 -6.71 14.29 10.65
N SER A 128 -7.07 13.79 11.83
CA SER A 128 -6.52 14.34 13.07
C SER A 128 -4.99 14.18 13.04
N ASN A 129 -4.27 14.92 13.87
CA ASN A 129 -2.87 14.60 14.19
C ASN A 129 -2.76 13.62 15.36
N ASP A 130 -3.86 13.42 16.09
CA ASP A 130 -3.94 12.50 17.22
C ASP A 130 -4.46 11.14 16.78
N LYS A 131 -3.59 10.12 16.87
CA LYS A 131 -3.89 8.74 16.48
C LYS A 131 -5.06 8.15 17.27
N ASP A 132 -5.20 8.52 18.54
CA ASP A 132 -6.21 7.95 19.44
C ASP A 132 -7.63 8.43 19.09
N THR A 133 -7.74 9.45 18.25
CA THR A 133 -9.02 9.98 17.76
C THR A 133 -9.49 9.32 16.46
N LEU A 134 -8.67 8.46 15.84
CA LEU A 134 -9.02 7.81 14.57
C LEU A 134 -10.03 6.69 14.77
N THR A 135 -11.16 6.81 14.09
CA THR A 135 -12.09 5.69 13.93
C THR A 135 -11.59 4.74 12.84
N GLU A 136 -12.14 3.52 12.82
CA GLU A 136 -11.87 2.56 11.72
C GLU A 136 -12.34 3.10 10.35
N TYR A 137 -13.27 4.06 10.33
CA TYR A 137 -13.70 4.73 9.09
C TYR A 137 -12.69 5.76 8.63
N ASP A 138 -12.08 6.50 9.56
CA ASP A 138 -10.99 7.42 9.22
C ASP A 138 -9.84 6.63 8.62
N LYS A 139 -9.49 5.46 9.19
CA LYS A 139 -8.46 4.58 8.60
C LYS A 139 -8.81 4.09 7.19
N LYS A 140 -10.09 3.95 6.85
CA LYS A 140 -10.55 3.56 5.51
C LYS A 140 -10.62 4.73 4.55
N THR A 141 -10.98 5.93 5.00
CA THR A 141 -10.90 7.14 4.18
C THR A 141 -9.45 7.52 3.90
N ASN A 142 -8.49 6.96 4.64
CA ASN A 142 -7.05 7.24 4.56
C ASN A 142 -6.24 6.15 3.85
N ARG A 143 -6.88 5.41 2.94
CA ARG A 143 -6.24 4.43 2.04
C ARG A 143 -5.82 5.03 0.72
#